data_AF-A0A946SRZ6-F1
#
_entry.id   AF-A0A946SRZ6-F1
#
_cell.length_a   1.000
_cell.length_b   1.000
_cell.length_c   1.000
_cell.angle_alpha   90.00
_cell.angle_beta   90.00
_cell.angle_gamma   90.00
#
_symmetry.space_group_name_H-M   'P 1'
#
loop_
_entity.id
_entity.type
_entity.pdbx_description
1 polymer ?
#
loop_
_entity_poly.entity_id
_entity_poly.type
_entity_poly.pdbx_seq_one_letter_code
_entity_poly.pdbx_strand_id
1 'polypeptide(L)'
;MSTRRRTVVITEYLDRPQVPRYLRRLDVLCHNHRSHALPVKMKFVSAKTGRRGLPTAVYACPYPRCNRRQRWTQDRHGKTRRLSEGQRRTR
;
A
#
# COMPACT_ATOMS: atom_id res chain seq x y z
N MET A 1 12.99 7.45 -52.07
CA MET A 1 12.09 7.73 -50.94
C MET A 1 12.42 6.77 -49.81
N SER A 2 13.07 7.24 -48.72
CA SER A 2 13.55 6.37 -47.64
C SER A 2 12.54 6.36 -46.49
N THR A 3 11.81 5.25 -46.35
CA THR A 3 10.92 5.01 -45.21
C THR A 3 11.76 4.75 -43.96
N ARG A 4 12.02 5.81 -43.18
CA ARG A 4 12.59 5.71 -41.84
C ARG A 4 11.69 4.82 -40.98
N ARG A 5 12.12 3.58 -40.74
CA ARG A 5 11.51 2.69 -39.76
C ARG A 5 11.69 3.33 -38.39
N ARG A 6 10.60 3.87 -37.83
CA ARG A 6 10.55 4.30 -36.42
C ARG A 6 10.53 3.05 -35.56
N THR A 7 11.64 2.78 -34.88
CA THR A 7 11.69 1.77 -33.83
C THR A 7 11.03 2.36 -32.60
N VAL A 8 9.79 1.96 -32.32
CA VAL A 8 9.11 2.29 -31.07
C VAL A 8 9.72 1.38 -30.01
N VAL A 9 10.65 1.92 -29.23
CA VAL A 9 11.10 1.25 -28.00
C VAL A 9 9.94 1.34 -27.03
N ILE A 10 9.14 0.28 -26.95
CA ILE A 10 8.15 0.11 -25.89
C ILE A 10 8.97 -0.18 -24.63
N THR A 11 9.27 0.88 -23.88
CA THR A 11 9.91 0.76 -22.57
C THR A 11 8.89 0.13 -21.62
N GLU A 12 8.82 -1.21 -21.57
CA GLU A 12 7.92 -2.00 -20.70
C GLU A 12 8.18 -1.80 -19.18
N TYR A 13 8.97 -0.80 -18.80
CA TYR A 13 9.35 -0.51 -17.41
C TYR A 13 8.58 0.64 -16.75
N LEU A 14 7.64 1.28 -17.45
CA LEU A 14 7.07 2.56 -16.98
C LEU A 14 5.89 2.49 -16.00
N ASP A 15 5.25 1.35 -15.76
CA ASP A 15 3.93 1.36 -15.08
C ASP A 15 3.78 0.43 -13.88
N ARG A 16 4.86 0.18 -13.13
CA ARG A 16 4.69 -0.16 -11.72
C ARG A 16 4.93 1.10 -10.92
N PRO A 17 3.88 1.78 -10.43
CA PRO A 17 4.09 2.86 -9.48
C PRO A 17 4.87 2.27 -8.31
N GLN A 18 6.16 2.60 -8.24
CA GLN A 18 7.03 2.12 -7.20
C GLN A 18 6.52 2.74 -5.92
N VAL A 19 5.70 1.99 -5.19
CA VAL A 19 5.23 2.46 -3.90
C VAL A 19 6.48 2.77 -3.06
N PRO A 20 6.59 4.01 -2.55
CA PRO A 20 7.80 4.47 -1.92
C PRO A 20 8.31 3.52 -0.83
N ARG A 21 9.64 3.39 -0.73
CA ARG A 21 10.26 2.44 0.21
C ARG A 21 9.84 2.68 1.66
N TYR A 22 9.60 3.93 2.06
CA TYR A 22 9.15 4.25 3.42
C TYR A 22 7.76 3.64 3.73
N LEU A 23 6.84 3.57 2.75
CA LEU A 23 5.53 2.92 2.92
C LEU A 23 5.62 1.40 3.08
N ARG A 24 6.78 0.78 2.89
CA ARG A 24 7.01 -0.65 3.17
C ARG A 24 7.58 -0.88 4.58
N ARG A 25 8.08 0.18 5.21
CA ARG A 25 8.84 0.15 6.47
C ARG A 25 8.10 0.84 7.62
N LEU A 26 6.81 1.16 7.47
CA LEU A 26 6.06 1.80 8.55
C LEU A 26 5.90 0.83 9.72
N ASP A 27 6.08 1.35 10.93
CA ASP A 27 5.80 0.64 12.17
C ASP A 27 4.30 0.68 12.48
N VAL A 28 3.53 -0.10 11.73
CA VAL A 28 2.09 -0.23 11.95
C VAL A 28 1.84 -1.25 13.06
N LEU A 29 1.06 -0.86 14.08
CA LEU A 29 0.78 -1.69 15.25
C LEU A 29 -0.66 -2.20 15.26
N CYS A 30 -0.84 -3.45 15.67
CA CYS A 30 -2.12 -4.08 15.94
C CYS A 30 -2.38 -4.13 17.45
N HIS A 31 -3.43 -3.44 17.88
CA HIS A 31 -3.86 -3.37 19.29
C HIS A 31 -5.01 -4.34 19.61
N ASN A 32 -5.32 -5.29 18.71
CA ASN A 32 -6.50 -6.15 18.85
C ASN A 32 -6.29 -7.34 19.81
N HIS A 33 -5.08 -7.50 20.34
CA HIS A 33 -4.67 -8.65 21.14
C HIS A 33 -4.67 -8.28 22.61
N ARG A 34 -5.82 -8.41 23.28
CA ARG A 34 -5.91 -8.17 24.72
C ARG A 34 -5.10 -9.18 25.54
N SER A 35 -4.82 -10.36 24.98
CA SER A 35 -3.98 -11.38 25.60
C SER A 35 -2.48 -11.09 25.48
N HIS A 36 -2.07 -10.07 24.71
CA HIS A 36 -0.68 -9.65 24.59
C HIS A 36 -0.48 -8.32 25.30
N ALA A 37 0.55 -8.24 26.14
CA ALA A 37 0.88 -7.01 26.87
C ALA A 37 1.31 -5.86 25.92
N LEU A 38 1.87 -6.19 24.76
CA LEU A 38 2.38 -5.22 23.79
C LEU A 38 1.62 -5.28 22.45
N PRO A 39 1.42 -4.14 21.78
CA PRO A 39 0.88 -4.11 20.42
C PRO A 39 1.76 -4.92 19.46
N VAL A 40 1.13 -5.70 18.58
CA VAL A 40 1.84 -6.56 17.63
C VAL A 40 2.18 -5.75 16.37
N LYS A 41 3.46 -5.72 15.98
CA LYS A 41 3.88 -5.12 14.71
C LYS A 41 3.27 -5.85 13.52
N MET A 42 2.52 -5.13 12.70
CA MET A 42 1.88 -5.65 11.49
C MET A 42 2.92 -5.86 10.39
N LYS A 43 2.76 -6.93 9.62
CA LYS A 43 3.62 -7.23 8.47
C LYS A 43 3.11 -6.52 7.23
N PHE A 44 4.03 -5.97 6.45
CA PHE A 44 3.74 -5.49 5.11
C PHE A 44 3.28 -6.67 4.23
N VAL A 45 2.18 -6.48 3.50
CA VAL A 45 1.61 -7.51 2.62
C VAL A 45 1.79 -7.14 1.16
N SER A 46 1.39 -5.91 0.81
CA SER A 46 1.36 -5.48 -0.58
C SER A 46 1.32 -3.96 -0.66
N ALA A 47 1.62 -3.45 -1.84
CA ALA A 47 1.46 -2.04 -2.13
C ALA A 47 0.95 -1.84 -3.56
N LYS A 48 0.13 -0.81 -3.74
CA LYS A 48 -0.44 -0.44 -5.03
C LYS A 48 -0.72 1.06 -5.07
N THR A 49 -0.94 1.59 -6.25
CA THR A 49 -1.52 2.94 -6.37
C THR A 49 -3.03 2.88 -6.24
N GLY A 50 -3.58 3.71 -5.36
CA GLY A 50 -5.02 3.84 -5.15
C GLY A 50 -5.70 4.62 -6.29
N ARG A 51 -7.04 4.65 -6.29
CA ARG A 51 -7.85 5.34 -7.33
C ARG A 51 -7.53 6.82 -7.52
N ARG A 52 -6.93 7.48 -6.53
CA ARG A 52 -6.54 8.91 -6.57
C ARG A 52 -5.09 9.13 -7.03
N GLY A 53 -4.43 8.11 -7.55
CA GLY A 53 -3.01 8.17 -7.92
C GLY A 53 -2.06 8.15 -6.72
N LEU A 54 -2.56 7.94 -5.49
CA LEU A 54 -1.74 7.95 -4.28
C LEU A 54 -1.20 6.56 -3.95
N PRO A 55 0.07 6.44 -3.53
CA PRO A 55 0.64 5.16 -3.16
C PRO A 55 0.01 4.66 -1.87
N THR A 56 -0.48 3.42 -1.89
CA THR A 56 -1.16 2.76 -0.77
C THR A 56 -0.44 1.46 -0.43
N ALA A 57 -0.13 1.27 0.84
CA ALA A 57 0.41 0.03 1.40
C ALA A 57 -0.62 -0.68 2.28
N VAL A 58 -0.60 -2.01 2.26
CA VAL A 58 -1.46 -2.88 3.06
C VAL A 58 -0.61 -3.65 4.05
N TYR A 59 -1.05 -3.63 5.30
CA TYR A 59 -0.43 -4.32 6.42
C TYR A 59 -1.42 -5.31 7.01
N ALA A 60 -0.94 -6.48 7.45
CA ALA A 60 -1.73 -7.49 8.13
C ALA A 60 -1.10 -7.85 9.48
N CYS A 61 -1.94 -8.11 10.48
CA CYS A 61 -1.45 -8.63 11.74
C CYS A 61 -0.93 -10.07 11.52
N PRO A 62 0.29 -10.39 11.96
CA PRO A 62 0.83 -11.75 11.83
C PRO A 62 0.31 -12.72 12.90
N TYR A 63 -0.44 -12.23 13.89
CA TYR A 63 -0.88 -13.04 15.01
C TYR A 63 -1.89 -14.10 14.58
N PRO A 64 -1.76 -15.37 15.02
CA PRO A 64 -2.71 -16.42 14.69
C PRO A 64 -4.15 -16.00 15.03
N ARG A 65 -5.08 -16.28 14.12
CA ARG A 65 -6.51 -15.91 14.23
C ARG A 65 -6.81 -14.40 14.22
N CYS A 66 -5.83 -13.54 13.94
CA CYS A 66 -6.08 -12.12 13.70
C CYS A 66 -6.27 -11.82 12.22
N ASN A 67 -7.49 -11.43 11.82
CA ASN A 67 -7.77 -11.00 10.45
C ASN A 67 -7.60 -9.49 10.24
N ARG A 68 -7.03 -8.78 11.21
CA ARG A 68 -6.94 -7.31 11.15
C ARG A 68 -5.95 -6.88 10.08
N ARG A 69 -6.44 -6.05 9.15
CA ARG A 69 -5.65 -5.41 8.10
C ARG A 69 -5.75 -3.90 8.23
N GLN A 70 -4.68 -3.21 7.88
CA GLN A 70 -4.67 -1.75 7.83
C GLN A 70 -4.12 -1.30 6.48
N ARG A 71 -4.71 -0.23 5.95
CA ARG A 71 -4.27 0.41 4.73
C ARG A 71 -3.71 1.77 5.07
N TRP A 72 -2.55 2.09 4.50
CA TRP A 72 -1.85 3.35 4.73
C TRP A 72 -1.51 3.97 3.40
N THR A 73 -1.66 5.28 3.28
CA THR A 73 -1.32 6.04 2.07
C THR A 73 -0.46 7.22 2.45
N GLN A 74 0.33 7.72 1.50
CA GLN A 74 0.88 9.07 1.60
C GLN A 74 0.02 10.02 0.78
N ASP A 75 -0.21 11.22 1.30
CA ASP A 75 -0.86 12.29 0.54
C ASP A 75 0.12 13.06 -0.36
N ARG A 76 -0.41 14.02 -1.11
CA ARG A 76 0.40 14.86 -2.01
C ARG A 76 1.39 15.77 -1.25
N HIS A 77 1.20 15.96 0.05
CA HIS A 77 2.08 16.76 0.92
C HIS A 77 3.11 15.90 1.66
N GLY A 78 3.20 14.61 1.35
CA GLY A 78 4.13 13.71 2.02
C GLY A 78 3.64 13.15 3.37
N LYS A 79 2.43 13.49 3.82
CA LYS A 79 1.89 13.00 5.10
C LYS A 79 1.33 11.59 4.95
N THR A 80 1.81 10.70 5.80
CA THR A 80 1.35 9.31 5.87
C THR A 80 0.11 9.22 6.73
N ARG A 81 -0.96 8.62 6.21
CA ARG A 81 -2.25 8.49 6.90
C ARG A 81 -2.86 7.10 6.72
N ARG A 82 -3.55 6.65 7.77
CA ARG A 82 -4.36 5.44 7.73
C ARG A 82 -5.60 5.70 6.88
N LEU A 83 -5.82 4.86 5.88
CA LEU A 83 -7.10 4.79 5.18
C LEU A 83 -8.06 4.00 6.08
N SER A 84 -9.13 4.65 6.53
CA SER A 84 -10.28 3.96 7.09
C SER A 84 -10.68 2.86 6.13
N GLU A 85 -10.98 1.65 6.62
CA GLU A 85 -11.74 0.71 5.81
C GLU A 85 -12.97 1.47 5.35
N GLY A 86 -13.07 1.71 4.04
CA GLY A 86 -14.20 2.43 3.48
C GLY A 86 -15.43 1.75 4.04
N GLN A 87 -16.26 2.51 4.76
CA GLN A 87 -17.60 2.08 5.12
C GLN A 87 -18.15 1.45 3.85
N ARG A 88 -18.34 0.12 3.88
CA ARG A 88 -19.22 -0.53 2.93
C ARG A 88 -20.52 0.21 3.13
N ARG A 89 -20.87 1.13 2.23
CA ARG A 89 -22.27 1.45 1.99
C ARG A 89 -22.87 0.13 1.53
N THR A 90 -23.35 -0.64 2.50
CA THR A 90 -24.45 -1.56 2.30
C THR A 90 -25.54 -0.71 1.65
N ARG A 91 -25.68 -0.87 0.33
CA ARG A 91 -26.93 -0.55 -0.34
C ARG A 91 -27.94 -1.61 0.08
#